data_AF-A0A353E075-F1
#
_entry.id   AF-A0A353E075-F1
#
_cell.length_a   1.000
_cell.length_b   1.000
_cell.length_c   1.000
_cell.angle_alpha   90.00
_cell.angle_beta   90.00
_cell.angle_gamma   90.00
#
_symmetry.space_group_name_H-M   'P 1'
#
loop_
_entity.id
_entity.type
_entity.pdbx_description
1 polymer ?
#
loop_
_entity_poly.entity_id
_entity_poly.type
_entity_poly.pdbx_seq_one_letter_code
_entity_poly.pdbx_strand_id
1 'polypeptide(L)'
;MSQSSNSNVESACQRLQFGVVQFPGSNSDQDCIHAVESMGHEAHYIWHKDTDLGGVHAVLVPGGFSYGDYLRAGAIARLSPVMHAVAQFAEAGG
;
A
#
# COMPACT_ATOMS: atom_id res chain seq x y z
N MET A 1 30.07 26.57 28.40
CA MET A 1 29.68 27.24 27.15
C MET A 1 29.40 26.16 26.12
N SER A 2 28.14 26.11 25.66
CA SER A 2 27.67 25.52 24.40
C SER A 2 27.97 24.02 24.15
N GLN A 3 27.19 23.15 24.79
CA GLN A 3 26.68 21.99 24.07
C GLN A 3 25.53 22.51 23.18
N SER A 4 25.79 22.65 21.89
CA SER A 4 24.76 22.99 20.92
C SER A 4 25.08 22.34 19.58
N SER A 5 24.08 21.62 19.09
CA SER A 5 23.77 21.45 17.66
C SER A 5 24.59 20.40 16.90
N ASN A 6 24.18 19.14 17.00
CA ASN A 6 24.28 18.18 15.89
C ASN A 6 23.16 17.11 15.96
N SER A 7 21.94 17.51 16.32
CA SER A 7 20.77 16.61 16.37
C SER A 7 19.76 16.81 15.24
N ASN A 8 19.97 17.77 14.31
CA ASN A 8 18.91 18.24 13.41
C ASN A 8 19.23 18.17 11.91
N VAL A 9 20.29 17.47 11.49
CA VAL A 9 20.59 17.27 10.05
C VAL A 9 20.25 15.85 9.56
N GLU A 10 19.84 14.96 10.48
CA GLU A 10 19.33 13.62 10.19
C GLU A 10 17.85 13.48 10.58
N SER A 11 17.06 14.54 10.39
CA SER A 11 15.61 14.35 10.20
C SER A 11 15.44 13.64 8.86
N ALA A 12 15.58 12.32 8.95
CA ALA A 12 15.84 11.37 7.89
C ALA A 12 14.85 11.49 6.72
N CYS A 13 15.35 11.21 5.52
CA CYS A 13 14.51 10.74 4.43
C CYS A 13 13.81 9.45 4.92
N GLN A 14 12.67 9.60 5.59
CA GLN A 14 11.90 8.50 6.15
C GLN A 14 11.40 7.68 4.96
N ARG A 15 11.96 6.49 4.75
CA ARG A 15 11.44 5.55 3.77
C ARG A 15 10.10 5.04 4.29
N LEU A 16 9.02 5.58 3.76
CA LEU A 16 7.68 5.08 4.00
C LEU A 16 7.54 3.70 3.36
N GLN A 17 6.79 2.84 4.05
CA GLN A 17 6.40 1.52 3.56
C GLN A 17 4.98 1.56 3.03
N PHE A 18 4.81 1.19 1.77
CA PHE A 18 3.54 1.10 1.07
C PHE A 18 3.14 -0.37 0.87
N GLY A 19 1.84 -0.64 0.94
CA GLY A 19 1.26 -1.94 0.62
C GLY A 19 0.48 -1.89 -0.68
N VAL A 20 0.83 -2.71 -1.67
CA VAL A 20 0.09 -2.82 -2.94
C VAL A 20 -0.76 -4.08 -2.91
N VAL A 21 -2.09 -3.93 -2.88
CA VAL A 21 -3.01 -5.07 -2.82
C VAL A 21 -3.05 -5.79 -4.16
N GLN A 22 -2.59 -7.04 -4.21
CA GLN A 22 -2.59 -7.86 -5.40
C GLN A 22 -3.84 -8.74 -5.46
N PHE A 23 -4.69 -8.49 -6.46
CA PHE A 23 -5.83 -9.34 -6.79
C PHE A 23 -5.51 -10.30 -7.95
N PRO A 24 -6.16 -11.47 -8.02
CA PRO A 24 -6.03 -12.35 -9.17
C PRO A 24 -6.51 -11.65 -10.45
N GLY A 25 -5.63 -11.57 -11.45
CA GLY A 25 -5.91 -10.87 -12.72
C GLY A 25 -5.74 -9.35 -12.68
N SER A 26 -5.26 -8.79 -11.56
CA SER A 26 -4.76 -7.41 -11.52
C SER A 26 -3.55 -7.27 -12.43
N ASN A 27 -3.46 -6.15 -13.14
CA ASN A 27 -2.46 -5.90 -14.18
C ASN A 27 -1.55 -4.69 -13.88
N SER A 28 -1.92 -3.82 -12.95
CA SER A 28 -1.17 -2.60 -12.63
C SER A 28 -0.46 -2.64 -11.28
N ASP A 29 -0.29 -3.83 -10.67
CA ASP A 29 0.41 -3.96 -9.39
C ASP A 29 1.90 -3.57 -9.52
N GLN A 30 2.54 -3.93 -10.63
CA GLN A 30 3.95 -3.62 -10.90
C GLN A 30 4.18 -2.12 -11.14
N ASP A 31 3.24 -1.44 -11.79
CA ASP A 31 3.31 0.01 -12.01
C ASP A 31 3.27 0.77 -10.68
N CYS A 32 2.44 0.28 -9.74
CA CYS A 32 2.34 0.85 -8.40
C CYS A 32 3.64 0.68 -7.61
N ILE A 33 4.26 -0.51 -7.64
CA ILE A 33 5.57 -0.73 -7.02
C ILE A 33 6.63 0.19 -7.63
N HIS A 34 6.71 0.23 -8.97
CA HIS A 34 7.71 1.03 -9.68
C HIS A 34 7.55 2.53 -9.39
N ALA A 35 6.33 3.04 -9.28
CA ALA A 35 6.06 4.43 -8.92
C ALA A 35 6.54 4.75 -7.50
N VAL A 36 6.30 3.87 -6.53
CA VAL A 36 6.74 4.06 -5.14
C VAL A 36 8.26 4.01 -5.02
N GLU A 37 8.90 3.04 -5.67
CA GLU A 37 10.36 2.90 -5.69
C GLU A 37 11.03 4.11 -6.37
N SER A 38 10.42 4.64 -7.44
CA SER A 38 10.92 5.83 -8.13
C SER A 38 10.85 7.10 -7.26
N MET A 39 9.96 7.13 -6.27
CA MET A 39 9.89 8.19 -5.26
C MET A 39 10.88 7.97 -4.09
N GLY A 40 11.64 6.87 -4.09
CA GLY A 40 12.62 6.54 -3.04
C GLY A 40 12.01 5.89 -1.80
N HIS A 41 10.80 5.33 -1.92
CA HIS A 41 10.10 4.64 -0.84
C HIS A 41 10.04 3.12 -1.09
N GLU A 42 9.67 2.35 -0.07
CA GLU A 42 9.57 0.89 -0.16
C GLU A 42 8.12 0.46 -0.34
N ALA A 43 7.88 -0.53 -1.19
CA ALA A 43 6.55 -1.10 -1.38
C ALA A 43 6.62 -2.64 -1.39
N HIS A 44 5.58 -3.28 -0.87
CA HIS A 44 5.43 -4.73 -0.93
C HIS A 44 4.02 -5.13 -1.37
N TYR A 45 3.89 -6.35 -1.89
CA TYR A 45 2.60 -6.91 -2.26
C TYR A 45 1.86 -7.43 -1.04
N ILE A 46 0.57 -7.14 -0.96
CA ILE A 46 -0.36 -7.73 0.01
C ILE A 46 -1.31 -8.62 -0.77
N TRP A 47 -1.37 -9.90 -0.44
CA TRP A 47 -2.21 -10.83 -1.20
C TRP A 47 -3.68 -10.64 -0.82
N HIS A 48 -4.60 -10.71 -1.80
CA HIS A 48 -6.00 -10.41 -1.53
C HIS A 48 -6.68 -11.29 -0.46
N LYS A 49 -6.13 -12.49 -0.17
CA LYS A 49 -6.64 -13.38 0.87
C LYS A 49 -6.09 -13.08 2.27
N ASP A 50 -5.08 -12.22 2.37
CA ASP A 50 -4.51 -11.83 3.65
C ASP A 50 -5.52 -10.99 4.43
N THR A 51 -5.41 -11.01 5.76
CA THR A 51 -6.34 -10.31 6.68
C THR A 51 -5.68 -9.13 7.38
N ASP A 52 -4.47 -8.77 6.96
CA ASP A 52 -3.55 -7.84 7.59
C ASP A 52 -2.84 -7.07 6.47
N LEU A 53 -2.37 -5.85 6.78
CA LEU A 53 -1.71 -4.95 5.84
C LEU A 53 -0.21 -4.79 6.11
N GLY A 54 0.35 -5.50 7.09
CA GLY A 54 1.78 -5.53 7.37
C GLY A 54 2.33 -4.25 8.02
N GLY A 55 1.46 -3.40 8.60
CA GLY A 55 1.90 -2.15 9.26
C GLY A 55 2.39 -1.07 8.28
N VAL A 56 1.84 -1.05 7.07
CA VAL A 56 2.15 -0.03 6.07
C VAL A 56 1.66 1.36 6.47
N HIS A 57 2.35 2.38 5.97
CA HIS A 57 1.97 3.79 6.15
C HIS A 57 0.89 4.21 5.14
N ALA A 58 0.77 3.48 4.04
CA ALA A 58 -0.24 3.73 3.01
C ALA A 58 -0.54 2.45 2.24
N VAL A 59 -1.81 2.30 1.84
CA VAL A 59 -2.27 1.18 1.01
C VAL A 59 -2.63 1.70 -0.38
N LEU A 60 -2.08 1.04 -1.39
CA LEU A 60 -2.41 1.21 -2.79
C LEU A 60 -3.33 0.07 -3.20
N VAL A 61 -4.52 0.42 -3.71
CA VAL A 61 -5.45 -0.53 -4.33
C VAL A 61 -5.30 -0.35 -5.85
N PRO A 62 -4.43 -1.14 -6.50
CA PRO A 62 -4.18 -1.00 -7.93
C PRO A 62 -5.48 -1.22 -8.71
N GLY A 63 -5.67 -0.38 -9.72
CA GLY A 63 -6.74 -0.54 -10.68
C GLY A 63 -6.46 -1.69 -11.65
N GLY A 64 -7.44 -2.02 -12.48
CA GLY A 64 -7.29 -3.06 -13.50
C GLY A 64 -8.53 -3.90 -13.71
N PHE A 65 -8.32 -5.11 -14.21
CA PHE A 65 -9.32 -6.18 -14.41
C PHE A 65 -9.27 -7.19 -13.26
N SER A 66 -9.37 -6.77 -12.00
CA SER A 66 -9.41 -7.73 -10.88
C SER A 66 -10.60 -8.68 -11.06
N TYR A 67 -10.33 -9.99 -11.16
CA TYR A 67 -11.33 -10.99 -11.58
C TYR A 67 -11.97 -10.72 -12.95
N GLY A 68 -11.25 -10.08 -13.87
CA GLY A 68 -11.70 -9.84 -15.24
C GLY A 68 -12.94 -8.95 -15.38
N ASP A 69 -13.30 -8.17 -14.35
CA ASP A 69 -14.54 -7.38 -14.30
C ASP A 69 -15.81 -8.21 -14.56
N TYR A 70 -15.76 -9.51 -14.28
CA TYR A 70 -16.76 -10.53 -14.66
C TYR A 70 -18.23 -10.20 -14.32
N LEU A 71 -18.45 -9.34 -13.31
CA LEU A 71 -19.76 -8.77 -12.96
C LEU A 71 -19.76 -7.25 -13.17
N ARG A 72 -18.78 -6.56 -12.58
CA ARG A 72 -18.47 -5.12 -12.69
C ARG A 72 -17.06 -4.90 -12.09
N ALA A 73 -16.34 -3.87 -12.53
CA ALA A 73 -15.09 -3.44 -11.94
C ALA A 73 -15.10 -3.47 -10.40
N GLY A 74 -14.24 -4.30 -9.81
CA GLY A 74 -14.05 -4.41 -8.36
C GLY A 74 -15.15 -5.10 -7.56
N ALA A 75 -16.25 -5.56 -8.17
CA ALA A 75 -17.39 -6.14 -7.43
C ALA A 75 -17.04 -7.45 -6.69
N ILE A 76 -16.18 -8.27 -7.28
CA ILE A 76 -15.68 -9.51 -6.66
C ILE A 76 -14.48 -9.21 -5.74
N ALA A 77 -13.65 -8.21 -6.09
CA ALA A 77 -12.49 -7.80 -5.31
C ALA A 77 -12.88 -7.34 -3.89
N ARG A 78 -14.01 -6.62 -3.73
CA ARG A 78 -14.52 -6.16 -2.42
C ARG A 78 -14.80 -7.29 -1.42
N LEU A 79 -15.11 -8.49 -1.91
CA LEU A 79 -15.39 -9.65 -1.04
C LEU A 79 -14.11 -10.29 -0.49
N SER A 80 -12.94 -9.84 -0.93
CA SER A 80 -11.66 -10.40 -0.49
C SER A 80 -11.38 -10.04 0.97
N PRO A 81 -10.80 -10.97 1.77
CA PRO A 81 -10.46 -10.73 3.17
C PRO A 81 -9.69 -9.44 3.42
N VAL A 82 -8.71 -9.12 2.56
CA VAL A 82 -7.86 -7.92 2.70
C VAL A 82 -8.65 -6.63 2.73
N MET A 83 -9.81 -6.58 2.06
CA MET A 83 -10.62 -5.36 1.96
C MET A 83 -11.27 -5.00 3.30
N HIS A 84 -11.43 -5.96 4.23
CA HIS A 84 -11.83 -5.66 5.60
C HIS A 84 -10.73 -4.90 6.33
N ALA A 85 -9.47 -5.32 6.17
CA ALA A 85 -8.32 -4.63 6.76
C ALA A 85 -8.12 -3.24 6.14
N VAL A 86 -8.30 -3.11 4.82
CA VAL A 86 -8.27 -1.80 4.13
C VAL A 86 -9.35 -0.85 4.67
N ALA A 87 -10.58 -1.34 4.88
CA ALA A 87 -11.65 -0.51 5.43
C ALA A 87 -11.33 -0.04 6.86
N GLN A 88 -10.83 -0.92 7.71
CA GLN A 88 -10.41 -0.57 9.08
C GLN A 88 -9.26 0.45 9.09
N PHE A 89 -8.28 0.27 8.22
CA PHE A 89 -7.16 1.21 8.06
C PHE A 89 -7.65 2.60 7.63
N ALA A 90 -8.57 2.67 6.66
CA ALA A 90 -9.17 3.92 6.23
C ALA A 90 -10.00 4.60 7.34
N GLU A 91 -10.73 3.83 8.15
CA GLU A 91 -11.48 4.35 9.31
C GLU A 91 -10.55 4.89 10.41
N ALA A 92 -9.35 4.32 10.55
CA ALA A 92 -8.33 4.76 11.50
C ALA A 92 -7.58 6.03 11.06
N GLY A 93 -7.82 6.53 9.84
CA GLY A 93 -7.24 7.76 9.31
C GLY A 93 -6.12 7.58 8.29
N GLY A 94 -5.78 6.33 7.94
CA GLY A 94 -4.62 6.01 7.11
C GLY A 94 -3.36 5.94 7.95
#